data_AF-A0A9P1KAG8-F1
#
_entry.id   AF-A0A9P1KAG8-F1
#
_cell.length_a   1.000
_cell.length_b   1.000
_cell.length_c   1.000
_cell.angle_alpha   90.00
_cell.angle_beta   90.00
_cell.angle_gamma   90.00
#
_symmetry.space_group_name_H-M   'P 1'
#
loop_
_entity.id
_entity.type
_entity.pdbx_description
1 polymer ?
#
loop_
_entity_poly.entity_id
_entity_poly.type
_entity_poly.pdbx_seq_one_letter_code
_entity_poly.pdbx_strand_id
1 'polypeptide(L)'
;MRSIKGIFKDGVIHPSEPISYPELNPVIITFLDASTTAPAPGVSSEPSESGWDGFLSVIEACQMETGISDLAHRRDRYLYGTPKHDEQET
;
A
#
# COMPACT_ATOMS: atom_id res chain seq x y z
N MET A 1 -9.10 13.33 -22.72
CA MET A 1 -10.07 13.60 -21.63
C MET A 1 -9.64 14.88 -20.92
N ARG A 2 -10.52 15.85 -20.71
CA ARG A 2 -10.24 17.07 -19.94
C ARG A 2 -10.78 16.87 -18.53
N SER A 3 -9.92 16.97 -17.52
CA SER A 3 -10.33 16.97 -16.12
C SER A 3 -10.58 18.41 -15.66
N ILE A 4 -11.70 18.65 -14.99
CA ILE A 4 -12.11 19.96 -14.48
C ILE A 4 -12.06 19.91 -12.95
N LYS A 5 -11.43 20.90 -12.33
CA LYS A 5 -11.42 21.04 -10.86
C LYS A 5 -12.61 21.88 -10.43
N GLY A 6 -13.06 21.67 -9.20
CA GLY A 6 -14.17 22.41 -8.63
C GLY A 6 -14.26 22.23 -7.13
N ILE A 7 -15.15 23.00 -6.51
CA ILE A 7 -15.43 22.95 -5.08
C ILE A 7 -16.78 22.28 -4.91
N PHE A 8 -16.84 21.25 -4.06
CA PHE A 8 -18.10 20.63 -3.67
C PHE A 8 -18.69 21.36 -2.46
N LYS A 9 -19.90 21.91 -2.60
CA LYS A 9 -20.61 22.62 -1.53
C LYS A 9 -22.11 22.40 -1.66
N ASP A 10 -22.78 22.08 -0.56
CA ASP A 10 -24.24 21.94 -0.49
C ASP A 10 -24.82 20.95 -1.54
N GLY A 11 -24.09 19.88 -1.86
CA GLY A 11 -24.51 18.89 -2.85
C GLY A 11 -24.26 19.28 -4.31
N VAL A 12 -23.66 20.45 -4.57
CA VAL A 12 -23.37 20.96 -5.91
C VAL A 12 -21.86 21.12 -6.11
N ILE A 13 -21.37 20.71 -7.28
CA ILE A 13 -19.99 20.96 -7.70
C ILE A 13 -19.96 22.29 -8.44
N HIS A 14 -19.16 23.23 -7.95
CA HIS A 14 -18.88 24.51 -8.60
C HIS A 14 -17.52 24.41 -9.32
N PRO A 15 -17.49 24.32 -10.66
CA PRO A 15 -16.25 24.31 -11.42
C PRO A 15 -15.41 25.57 -11.13
N SER A 16 -14.09 25.41 -11.02
CA SER A 16 -13.18 26.54 -10.83
C SER A 16 -13.03 27.40 -12.08
N GLU A 17 -13.34 26.82 -13.25
CA GLU A 17 -13.37 27.50 -14.55
C GLU A 17 -14.77 27.36 -15.15
N PRO A 18 -15.27 28.38 -15.88
CA PRO A 18 -16.50 28.24 -16.66
C PRO A 18 -16.39 27.09 -17.65
N ILE A 19 -17.44 26.27 -17.70
CA ILE A 19 -17.54 25.15 -18.63
C ILE A 19 -18.80 25.31 -19.47
N SER A 20 -18.68 25.03 -20.77
CA SER A 20 -19.80 25.05 -21.71
C SER A 20 -20.08 23.63 -22.15
N TYR A 21 -20.92 22.94 -21.37
CA TYR A 21 -21.47 21.63 -21.72
C TYR A 21 -23.00 21.70 -21.73
N PRO A 22 -23.67 20.85 -22.53
CA PRO A 22 -25.12 20.72 -22.46
C PRO A 22 -25.57 20.35 -21.05
N GLU A 23 -26.80 20.73 -20.70
CA GLU A 23 -27.45 20.18 -19.52
C GLU A 23 -27.52 18.66 -19.60
N LEU A 24 -27.47 17.99 -18.44
CA LEU A 24 -27.49 16.53 -18.31
C LEU A 24 -26.31 15.81 -18.99
N ASN A 25 -25.23 16.52 -19.32
CA ASN A 25 -24.03 15.88 -19.84
C ASN A 25 -23.42 14.96 -18.76
N PRO A 26 -23.25 13.65 -19.01
CA PRO A 26 -22.73 12.71 -18.02
C PRO A 26 -21.28 13.04 -17.66
N VAL A 27 -20.98 12.96 -16.37
CA VAL A 27 -19.65 13.25 -15.83
C VAL A 27 -19.20 12.17 -14.85
N ILE A 28 -17.90 11.99 -14.73
CA ILE A 28 -17.29 11.17 -13.67
C ILE A 28 -16.76 12.15 -12.62
N ILE A 29 -17.18 11.97 -11.37
CA ILE A 29 -16.73 12.78 -10.24
C ILE A 29 -15.66 11.99 -9.49
N THR A 30 -14.46 12.55 -9.39
CA THR A 30 -13.37 11.99 -8.59
C THR A 30 -13.08 12.96 -7.45
N PHE A 31 -13.26 12.50 -6.21
CA PHE A 31 -12.77 13.21 -5.04
C PHE A 31 -11.29 12.89 -4.90
N LEU A 32 -10.45 13.92 -5.01
CA LEU A 32 -9.06 13.81 -4.67
C LEU A 32 -8.95 14.09 -3.18
N ASP A 33 -8.41 13.16 -2.43
CA ASP A 33 -7.95 13.47 -1.08
C ASP A 33 -6.99 14.66 -1.22
N ALA A 34 -7.27 15.75 -0.50
CA ALA A 34 -6.25 16.76 -0.32
C ALA A 34 -5.03 16.00 0.17
N SER A 35 -3.91 16.09 -0.56
CA SER A 35 -2.62 15.59 -0.09
C SER A 35 -2.34 16.39 1.17
N THR A 36 -2.87 15.86 2.25
CA THR A 36 -2.73 16.38 3.57
C THR A 36 -1.26 16.14 3.80
N THR A 37 -0.47 17.20 3.68
CA THR A 37 0.83 17.30 4.35
C THR A 37 0.58 17.39 5.87
N ALA A 38 -0.37 16.61 6.39
CA ALA A 38 -0.30 16.10 7.74
C ALA A 38 0.16 14.66 7.56
N PRO A 39 1.18 14.23 8.31
CA PRO A 39 1.57 12.83 8.30
C PRO A 39 0.31 12.01 8.53
N ALA A 40 0.08 11.02 7.66
CA ALA A 40 -0.92 10.00 7.95
C ALA A 40 -0.71 9.57 9.41
N PRO A 41 -1.75 9.59 10.26
CA PRO A 41 -1.63 9.07 11.62
C PRO A 41 -1.47 7.56 11.47
N GLY A 42 -0.23 7.10 11.28
CA GLY A 42 0.06 5.70 10.99
C GLY A 42 1.47 5.39 10.49
N VAL A 43 2.22 6.36 9.97
CA VAL A 43 3.64 6.12 9.62
C VAL A 43 4.46 7.30 10.11
N SER A 44 4.88 7.23 11.38
CA SER A 44 5.95 8.09 11.87
C SER A 44 7.25 7.71 11.15
N SER A 45 7.84 8.69 10.47
CA SER A 45 9.22 8.60 10.02
C SER A 45 10.14 8.78 11.24
N GLU A 46 10.44 7.68 11.95
CA GLU A 46 11.60 7.42 12.85
C GLU A 46 11.38 6.04 13.54
N PRO A 47 12.46 5.31 13.87
CA PRO A 47 12.82 4.07 13.20
C PRO A 47 11.78 2.95 13.41
N SER A 48 11.15 2.55 12.31
CA SER A 48 10.27 1.37 12.28
C SER A 48 10.97 0.07 12.70
N GLU A 49 12.30 0.05 12.80
CA GLU A 49 13.09 -1.12 13.23
C GLU A 49 12.69 -1.61 14.63
N SER A 50 12.48 -0.68 15.58
CA SER A 50 12.16 -1.05 16.98
C SER A 50 10.84 -1.82 17.16
N GLY A 51 9.84 -1.55 16.31
CA GLY A 51 8.55 -2.26 16.35
C GLY A 51 8.64 -3.67 15.75
N TRP A 52 9.46 -3.83 14.72
CA TRP A 52 9.72 -5.14 14.10
C TRP A 52 10.53 -6.04 15.03
N ASP A 53 11.50 -5.48 15.76
CA ASP A 53 12.29 -6.24 16.74
C ASP A 53 11.39 -6.83 17.85
N GLY A 54 10.46 -6.03 18.38
CA GLY A 54 9.49 -6.50 19.36
C GLY A 54 8.55 -7.59 18.81
N PHE A 55 8.12 -7.43 17.55
CA PHE A 55 7.29 -8.43 16.88
C PHE A 55 8.04 -9.75 16.62
N LEU A 56 9.30 -9.69 16.16
CA LEU A 56 10.15 -10.86 15.93
C LEU A 56 10.43 -11.61 17.24
N SER A 57 10.66 -10.90 18.34
CA SER A 57 10.84 -11.51 19.67
C SER A 57 9.61 -12.30 20.13
N VAL A 58 8.39 -11.81 19.84
CA VAL A 58 7.15 -12.55 20.14
C VAL A 58 7.01 -13.80 19.28
N ILE A 59 7.35 -13.71 17.98
CA ILE A 59 7.35 -14.87 17.08
C ILE A 59 8.32 -15.94 17.60
N GLU A 60 9.54 -15.54 17.95
CA GLU A 60 10.55 -16.45 18.49
C GLU A 60 10.09 -17.11 19.80
N ALA A 61 9.51 -16.34 20.72
CA ALA A 61 8.98 -16.86 21.97
C ALA A 61 7.80 -17.84 21.77
N CYS A 62 7.02 -17.68 20.70
CA CYS A 62 5.91 -18.56 20.34
C CYS A 62 6.31 -19.69 19.39
N GLN A 63 7.56 -19.74 18.92
CA GLN A 63 8.02 -20.77 18.02
C GLN A 63 8.08 -22.12 18.76
N MET A 64 7.35 -23.09 18.24
CA MET A 64 7.40 -24.46 18.74
C MET A 64 8.41 -25.25 17.89
N GLU A 65 9.37 -25.90 18.55
CA GLU A 65 10.32 -26.80 17.90
C GLU A 65 9.55 -28.05 17.41
N THR A 66 9.11 -28.00 16.15
CA THR A 66 8.32 -29.07 15.52
C THR A 66 9.19 -30.05 14.73
N GLY A 67 10.51 -29.81 14.62
CA GLY A 67 11.42 -30.59 13.78
C GLY A 67 11.19 -30.39 12.26
N ILE A 68 10.33 -29.46 11.87
CA ILE A 68 10.08 -29.08 10.48
C ILE A 68 10.93 -27.84 10.20
N SER A 69 11.90 -27.97 9.30
CA SER A 69 12.70 -26.82 8.84
C SER A 69 11.84 -25.80 8.09
N ASP A 70 12.30 -24.55 8.04
CA ASP A 70 11.60 -23.49 7.34
C ASP A 70 11.23 -23.91 5.90
N LEU A 71 9.92 -23.97 5.65
CA LEU A 71 9.34 -24.40 4.39
C LEU A 71 9.36 -23.29 3.32
N ALA A 72 9.77 -22.06 3.67
CA ALA A 72 9.92 -20.96 2.70
C ALA A 72 10.84 -21.36 1.54
N HIS A 73 11.94 -22.08 1.83
CA HIS A 73 12.87 -22.57 0.82
C HIS A 73 12.21 -23.49 -0.23
N ARG A 74 11.11 -24.16 0.10
CA ARG A 74 10.40 -25.04 -0.85
C ARG A 74 9.33 -24.33 -1.69
N ARG A 75 9.02 -23.05 -1.41
CA ARG A 75 7.90 -22.31 -2.03
C ARG A 75 8.32 -21.22 -3.00
N ASP A 76 9.62 -20.88 -3.08
CA ASP A 76 10.17 -19.93 -4.07
C ASP A 76 10.14 -20.42 -5.52
N ARG A 77 9.56 -21.60 -5.76
CA ARG A 77 9.42 -22.20 -7.10
C ARG A 77 8.56 -21.36 -8.05
N TYR A 78 7.75 -20.44 -7.54
CA TYR A 78 6.81 -19.65 -8.34
C TYR A 78 7.33 -18.27 -8.77
N LEU A 79 8.44 -17.77 -8.21
CA LEU A 79 8.95 -16.44 -8.60
C LEU A 79 10.02 -16.49 -9.70
N TYR A 80 10.90 -17.49 -9.71
CA TYR A 80 12.06 -17.49 -10.61
C TYR A 80 12.23 -18.75 -11.48
N GLY A 81 11.38 -19.77 -11.33
CA GLY A 81 11.36 -20.95 -12.22
C GLY A 81 12.60 -21.84 -12.20
N THR A 82 13.70 -21.44 -11.55
CA THR A 82 14.92 -22.23 -11.35
C THR A 82 15.09 -22.58 -9.87
N PRO A 83 15.55 -23.81 -9.56
CA PRO A 83 15.92 -24.16 -8.19
C PRO A 83 17.08 -23.26 -7.74
N LYS A 84 17.00 -22.74 -6.50
CA LYS A 84 18.13 -22.09 -5.86
C LYS A 84 19.23 -23.15 -5.70
N HIS A 85 20.34 -22.98 -6.40
CA HIS A 85 21.50 -23.84 -6.20
C HIS A 85 22.10 -23.50 -4.85
N ASP A 86 22.04 -24.46 -3.92
CA ASP A 86 22.91 -24.44 -2.77
C ASP A 86 24.33 -24.67 -3.30
N GLU A 87 25.11 -23.59 -3.40
CA GLU A 87 26.56 -23.72 -3.46
C GLU A 87 26.97 -24.38 -2.14
N GLN A 88 27.42 -25.63 -2.25
CA GLN A 88 28.02 -26.38 -1.17
C GLN A 88 29.22 -25.60 -0.65
N GLU A 89 29.07 -24.92 0.48
CA GLU A 89 30.22 -24.57 1.32
C GLU A 89 30.78 -25.88 1.89
N THR A 90 31.95 -26.27 1.38
CA THR A 90 32.88 -27.21 2.03
C THR A 90 34.22 -26.53 2.15
#